data_AF-A0A2G9T4W5-F1
#
_entry.id   AF-A0A2G9T4W5-F1
#
_cell.length_a   1.000
_cell.length_b   1.000
_cell.length_c   1.000
_cell.angle_alpha   90.00
_cell.angle_beta   90.00
_cell.angle_gamma   90.00
#
_symmetry.space_group_name_H-M   'P 1'
#
loop_
_entity.id
_entity.type
_entity.pdbx_description
1 polymer ?
#
loop_
_entity_poly.entity_id
_entity_poly.type
_entity_poly.pdbx_seq_one_letter_code
_entity_poly.pdbx_strand_id
1 'polypeptide(L)'
;VWSAHGIPGGLHAFNVSVTDGKFTTVSYVEVEVTSLEQDAVDHAVAVRLKGMTALEFFSEHAAKFKAVFAQHLNVDAKNIQLLSVQETSRARQPRSLLPDSKHTDLDILFTVSRGGGRGMLKPDHVYTRLKHDFQSIVDQSGTM
;
A
#
# COMPACT_ATOMS: atom_id res chain seq x y z
N VAL A 1 -26.86 -8.87 -15.03
CA VAL A 1 -26.60 -7.42 -14.91
C VAL A 1 -25.08 -7.26 -14.89
N TRP A 2 -24.49 -6.87 -16.02
CA TRP A 2 -23.06 -6.57 -16.11
C TRP A 2 -22.97 -5.05 -16.18
N SER A 3 -22.27 -4.41 -15.25
CA SER A 3 -22.18 -2.95 -15.20
C SER A 3 -21.36 -2.43 -16.38
N ALA A 4 -22.03 -1.79 -17.33
CA ALA A 4 -21.42 -1.17 -18.50
C ALA A 4 -20.54 0.07 -18.18
N HIS A 5 -20.44 0.46 -16.91
CA HIS A 5 -19.69 1.62 -16.43
C HIS A 5 -19.06 1.24 -15.08
N GLY A 6 -17.77 1.52 -14.92
CA GLY A 6 -17.05 1.29 -13.65
C GLY A 6 -17.70 2.01 -12.47
N ILE A 7 -17.30 1.66 -11.24
CA ILE A 7 -17.79 2.35 -10.04
C ILE A 7 -17.25 3.79 -10.08
N PRO A 8 -18.11 4.83 -10.03
CA PRO A 8 -17.65 6.21 -10.09
C PRO A 8 -16.81 6.55 -8.86
N GLY A 9 -15.90 7.51 -9.00
CA GLY A 9 -15.11 7.99 -7.85
C GLY A 9 -16.00 8.56 -6.75
N GLY A 10 -15.64 8.32 -5.49
CA GLY A 10 -16.37 8.78 -4.32
C GLY A 10 -16.48 7.73 -3.21
N LEU A 11 -17.13 8.11 -2.12
CA LEU A 11 -17.42 7.22 -0.99
C LEU A 11 -18.71 6.44 -1.28
N HIS A 12 -18.61 5.11 -1.25
CA HIS A 12 -19.72 4.20 -1.46
C HIS A 12 -19.98 3.40 -0.20
N ALA A 13 -21.22 3.42 0.27
CA ALA A 13 -21.63 2.71 1.47
C ALA A 13 -22.53 1.52 1.10
N PHE A 14 -22.23 0.36 1.68
CA PHE A 14 -22.99 -0.86 1.43
C PHE A 14 -23.27 -1.61 2.72
N ASN A 15 -24.46 -2.22 2.76
CA ASN A 15 -24.80 -3.19 3.80
C ASN A 15 -24.31 -4.57 3.39
N VAL A 16 -23.48 -5.18 4.23
CA VAL A 16 -23.00 -6.55 4.06
C VAL A 16 -23.74 -7.42 5.05
N SER A 17 -24.48 -8.41 4.55
CA SER A 17 -25.11 -9.42 5.39
C SER A 17 -24.29 -10.71 5.40
N VAL A 18 -24.16 -11.31 6.58
CA VAL A 18 -23.51 -12.62 6.77
C VAL A 18 -24.54 -13.54 7.40
N THR A 19 -24.71 -14.73 6.84
CA THR A 19 -25.60 -15.77 7.37
C THR A 19 -24.90 -17.11 7.45
N ASP A 20 -25.14 -17.84 8.54
CA ASP A 20 -24.74 -19.24 8.72
C ASP A 20 -25.87 -20.23 8.37
N GLY A 21 -26.98 -19.71 7.81
CA GLY A 21 -28.19 -20.47 7.50
C GLY A 21 -29.26 -20.44 8.60
N LYS A 22 -28.93 -20.03 9.83
CA LYS A 22 -29.88 -19.91 10.95
C LYS A 22 -29.99 -18.48 11.48
N PHE A 23 -28.87 -17.78 11.57
CA PHE A 23 -28.78 -16.40 12.00
C PHE A 23 -28.29 -15.54 10.83
N THR A 24 -28.72 -14.28 10.79
CA THR A 24 -28.26 -13.29 9.81
C THR A 24 -27.89 -12.01 10.54
N THR A 25 -26.69 -11.51 10.31
CA THR A 25 -26.21 -10.23 10.83
C THR A 25 -25.87 -9.31 9.68
N VAL A 26 -26.18 -8.01 9.83
CA VAL A 26 -25.86 -6.97 8.84
C VAL A 26 -24.80 -6.04 9.43
N SER A 27 -23.80 -5.71 8.63
CA SER A 27 -22.75 -4.74 8.95
C SER A 27 -22.67 -3.68 7.86
N TYR A 28 -22.27 -2.47 8.24
CA TYR A 28 -22.13 -1.34 7.34
C TYR A 28 -20.67 -1.18 6.93
N VAL A 29 -20.41 -1.05 5.63
CA VAL A 29 -19.06 -0.92 5.06
C VAL A 29 -19.01 0.28 4.13
N GLU A 30 -17.97 1.10 4.30
CA GLU A 30 -17.66 2.23 3.43
C GLU A 30 -16.45 1.91 2.55
N VAL A 31 -16.54 2.26 1.27
CA VAL A 31 -15.51 2.04 0.26
C VAL A 31 -15.24 3.35 -0.46
N GLU A 32 -14.04 3.88 -0.31
CA GLU A 32 -13.58 5.05 -1.06
C GLU A 32 -13.00 4.60 -2.41
N VAL A 33 -13.65 5.02 -3.50
CA VAL A 33 -13.18 4.78 -4.87
C VAL A 33 -12.47 6.03 -5.36
N THR A 34 -11.18 5.92 -5.61
CA THR A 34 -10.37 6.99 -6.19
C THR A 34 -10.09 6.68 -7.66
N SER A 35 -10.21 7.69 -8.53
CA SER A 35 -9.82 7.54 -9.94
C SER A 35 -8.30 7.52 -10.03
N LEU A 36 -7.77 6.55 -10.77
CA LEU A 36 -6.34 6.46 -11.04
C LEU A 36 -6.03 7.22 -12.34
N GLU A 37 -5.30 8.33 -12.23
CA GLU A 37 -4.83 9.08 -13.38
C GLU A 37 -3.57 8.44 -13.98
N GLN A 38 -3.37 8.55 -15.29
CA GLN A 38 -2.17 8.01 -15.95
C GLN A 38 -0.89 8.62 -15.37
N ASP A 39 -0.91 9.91 -15.02
CA ASP A 39 0.22 10.58 -14.38
C ASP A 39 0.63 9.87 -13.07
N ALA A 40 -0.33 9.32 -12.32
CA ALA A 40 -0.05 8.61 -11.08
C ALA A 40 0.65 7.28 -11.36
N VAL A 41 0.25 6.57 -12.41
CA VAL A 41 0.93 5.34 -12.84
C VAL A 41 2.36 5.63 -13.30
N ASP A 42 2.54 6.68 -14.11
CA ASP A 42 3.84 7.06 -14.68
C ASP A 42 4.84 7.52 -13.60
N HIS A 43 4.34 8.05 -12.47
CA HIS A 43 5.15 8.53 -11.34
C HIS A 43 5.19 7.56 -10.15
N ALA A 44 4.66 6.35 -10.31
CA ALA A 44 4.61 5.37 -9.24
C ALA A 44 5.99 4.75 -8.95
N VAL A 45 6.20 4.43 -7.68
CA VAL A 45 7.41 3.77 -7.18
C VAL A 45 7.00 2.50 -6.44
N ALA A 46 7.71 1.41 -6.72
CA ALA A 46 7.51 0.14 -6.06
C ALA A 46 8.52 -0.08 -4.93
N VAL A 47 8.03 -0.59 -3.79
CA VAL A 47 8.86 -1.06 -2.68
C VAL A 47 8.39 -2.44 -2.23
N ARG A 48 9.35 -3.30 -1.87
CA ARG A 48 9.09 -4.63 -1.30
C ARG A 48 9.42 -4.65 0.17
N LEU A 49 8.45 -4.98 1.01
CA LEU A 49 8.65 -5.27 2.44
C LEU A 49 8.80 -6.78 2.61
N LYS A 50 9.82 -7.22 3.35
CA LYS A 50 10.08 -8.66 3.54
C LYS A 50 9.40 -9.16 4.81
N GLY A 51 8.79 -10.35 4.73
CA GLY A 51 8.22 -11.04 5.90
C GLY A 51 7.05 -10.29 6.56
N MET A 52 6.18 -9.68 5.74
CA MET A 52 5.02 -8.91 6.19
C MET A 52 3.80 -9.28 5.35
N THR A 53 2.68 -9.56 6.03
CA THR A 53 1.39 -9.80 5.38
C THR A 53 0.68 -8.48 5.07
N ALA A 54 -0.25 -8.48 4.11
CA ALA A 54 -1.08 -7.32 3.81
C ALA A 54 -1.98 -6.97 5.00
N LEU A 55 -2.51 -7.98 5.70
CA LEU A 55 -3.32 -7.78 6.89
C LEU A 55 -2.55 -7.02 7.98
N GLU A 56 -1.37 -7.52 8.34
CA GLU A 56 -0.49 -6.87 9.32
C GLU A 56 -0.13 -5.45 8.87
N PHE A 57 0.18 -5.26 7.58
CA PHE A 57 0.50 -3.95 7.04
C PHE A 57 -0.63 -2.95 7.24
N PHE A 58 -1.87 -3.29 6.86
CA PHE A 58 -3.00 -2.37 7.00
C PHE A 58 -3.42 -2.16 8.46
N SER A 59 -3.29 -3.17 9.32
CA SER A 59 -3.67 -3.08 10.73
C SER A 59 -2.68 -2.26 11.56
N GLU A 60 -1.38 -2.36 11.31
CA GLU A 60 -0.36 -1.83 12.22
C GLU A 60 0.62 -0.85 11.56
N HIS A 61 0.96 -1.04 10.29
CA HIS A 61 2.13 -0.38 9.69
C HIS A 61 1.80 0.69 8.64
N ALA A 62 0.60 0.72 8.06
CA ALA A 62 0.28 1.60 6.92
C ALA A 62 0.46 3.09 7.23
N ALA A 63 0.03 3.54 8.42
CA ALA A 63 0.21 4.93 8.85
C ALA A 63 1.69 5.27 9.05
N LYS A 64 2.46 4.36 9.66
CA LYS A 64 3.90 4.52 9.91
C LYS A 64 4.69 4.50 8.61
N PHE A 65 4.32 3.64 7.66
CA PHE A 65 4.86 3.60 6.31
C PHE A 65 4.72 4.97 5.65
N LYS A 66 3.51 5.54 5.61
CA LYS A 66 3.30 6.88 5.06
C LYS A 66 4.14 7.93 5.80
N ALA A 67 4.18 7.91 7.12
CA ALA A 67 4.95 8.88 7.90
C ALA A 67 6.46 8.84 7.60
N VAL A 68 7.05 7.64 7.53
CA VAL A 68 8.49 7.46 7.26
C VAL A 68 8.86 7.96 5.87
N PHE A 69 8.13 7.53 4.83
CA PHE A 69 8.40 7.98 3.46
C PHE A 69 8.15 9.49 3.31
N ALA A 70 7.15 10.04 4.01
CA ALA A 70 6.87 11.47 3.99
C ALA A 70 8.02 12.29 4.57
N GLN A 71 8.58 11.83 5.70
CA GLN A 71 9.73 12.44 6.33
C GLN A 71 10.95 12.47 5.40
N HIS A 72 11.29 11.33 4.77
CA HIS A 72 12.45 11.24 3.87
C HIS A 72 12.29 12.06 2.58
N LEU A 73 11.07 12.16 2.09
CA LEU A 73 10.76 12.91 0.87
C LEU A 73 10.38 14.38 1.13
N ASN A 74 10.39 14.81 2.40
CA ASN A 74 10.01 16.16 2.83
C ASN A 74 8.63 16.59 2.29
N VAL A 75 7.64 15.70 2.43
CA VAL A 75 6.24 15.93 2.07
C VAL A 75 5.32 15.63 3.26
N ASP A 76 4.04 15.95 3.14
CA ASP A 76 3.01 15.54 4.10
C ASP A 76 2.62 14.07 3.88
N ALA A 77 2.35 13.32 4.94
CA ALA A 77 1.93 11.92 4.87
C ALA A 77 0.64 11.72 4.05
N LYS A 78 -0.24 12.73 3.98
CA LYS A 78 -1.44 12.71 3.13
C LYS A 78 -1.12 12.72 1.63
N ASN A 79 0.08 13.15 1.26
CA ASN A 79 0.53 13.21 -0.13
C ASN A 79 1.09 11.86 -0.62
N ILE A 80 1.14 10.84 0.24
CA ILE A 80 1.53 9.48 -0.14
C ILE A 80 0.29 8.64 -0.37
N GLN A 81 0.08 8.26 -1.63
CA GLN A 81 -1.05 7.45 -2.04
C GLN A 81 -0.57 6.03 -2.36
N LEU A 82 -1.19 5.04 -1.72
CA LEU A 82 -0.95 3.63 -2.03
C LEU A 82 -1.83 3.27 -3.23
N LEU A 83 -1.22 2.84 -4.32
CA LEU A 83 -1.92 2.42 -5.53
C LEU A 83 -2.20 0.91 -5.53
N SER A 84 -1.23 0.13 -5.06
CA SER A 84 -1.36 -1.33 -4.97
C SER A 84 -0.59 -1.86 -3.77
N VAL A 85 -1.16 -2.85 -3.10
CA VAL A 85 -0.53 -3.58 -1.99
C VAL A 85 -0.83 -5.06 -2.22
N GLN A 86 0.20 -5.84 -2.56
CA GLN A 86 0.04 -7.23 -2.97
C GLN A 86 0.99 -8.13 -2.18
N GLU A 87 0.43 -9.20 -1.60
CA GLU A 87 1.25 -10.25 -1.02
C GLU A 87 1.89 -11.08 -2.14
N THR A 88 3.20 -11.20 -2.07
CA THR A 88 4.00 -12.07 -2.90
C THR A 88 4.48 -13.26 -2.08
N SER A 89 3.96 -14.43 -2.41
CA SER A 89 4.45 -15.69 -1.87
C SER A 89 5.86 -15.91 -2.43
N ARG A 90 6.85 -16.09 -1.55
CA ARG A 90 8.15 -16.61 -1.98
C ARG A 90 7.91 -17.96 -2.63
N ALA A 91 8.31 -18.10 -3.90
CA ALA A 91 8.03 -19.26 -4.74
C ALA A 91 8.15 -20.56 -3.93
N ARG A 92 7.07 -21.34 -3.93
CA ARG A 92 6.91 -22.60 -3.19
C ARG A 92 8.20 -23.41 -3.26
N GLN A 93 8.92 -23.51 -2.16
CA GLN A 93 9.78 -24.68 -1.99
C GLN A 93 8.84 -25.89 -1.95
N PRO A 94 9.02 -26.90 -2.81
CA PRO A 94 8.18 -28.08 -2.79
C PRO A 94 8.56 -28.91 -1.56
N ARG A 95 8.03 -28.59 -0.37
CA ARG A 95 7.88 -29.47 0.83
C ARG A 95 7.47 -28.77 2.15
N SER A 96 6.51 -27.85 2.19
CA SER A 96 5.81 -27.57 3.46
C SER A 96 4.28 -27.67 3.30
N LEU A 97 3.69 -28.60 4.06
CA LEU A 97 2.24 -28.87 4.13
C LEU A 97 1.51 -27.92 5.11
N LEU A 98 2.16 -26.82 5.50
CA LEU A 98 1.63 -25.84 6.43
C LEU A 98 1.57 -24.48 5.70
N PRO A 99 0.44 -23.76 5.74
CA PRO A 99 0.39 -22.37 5.31
C PRO A 99 1.28 -21.58 6.27
N ASP A 100 2.49 -21.28 5.83
CA ASP A 100 3.42 -20.48 6.62
C ASP A 100 3.10 -19.01 6.41
N SER A 101 2.15 -18.50 7.18
CA SER A 101 1.73 -17.09 7.18
C SER A 101 2.87 -16.12 7.51
N LYS A 102 4.06 -16.61 7.88
CA LYS A 102 5.23 -15.81 8.23
C LYS A 102 6.20 -15.56 7.08
N HIS A 103 5.91 -16.04 5.86
CA HIS A 103 6.85 -16.03 4.73
C HIS A 103 6.34 -15.33 3.47
N THR A 104 5.35 -14.45 3.58
CA THR A 104 4.96 -13.56 2.46
C THR A 104 5.77 -12.26 2.50
N ASP A 105 6.19 -11.80 1.33
CA ASP A 105 6.74 -10.46 1.13
C ASP A 105 5.61 -9.58 0.58
N LEU A 106 5.62 -8.28 0.86
CA LEU A 106 4.59 -7.35 0.44
C LEU A 106 5.15 -6.40 -0.62
N ASP A 107 4.57 -6.40 -1.81
CA ASP A 107 4.86 -5.42 -2.86
C ASP A 107 3.88 -4.27 -2.77
N ILE A 108 4.42 -3.07 -2.60
CA ILE A 108 3.65 -1.84 -2.49
C ILE A 108 4.02 -0.93 -3.65
N LEU A 109 3.03 -0.56 -4.45
CA LEU A 109 3.13 0.49 -5.45
C LEU A 109 2.51 1.75 -4.87
N PHE A 110 3.25 2.85 -4.84
CA PHE A 110 2.78 4.11 -4.28
C PHE A 110 3.25 5.31 -5.10
N THR A 111 2.55 6.43 -4.96
CA THR A 111 2.91 7.72 -5.54
C THR A 111 3.09 8.76 -4.47
N VAL A 112 3.80 9.83 -4.83
CA VAL A 112 4.09 10.92 -3.91
C VAL A 112 3.79 12.24 -4.58
N SER A 113 2.80 12.96 -4.05
CA SER A 113 2.46 14.31 -4.49
C SER A 113 3.33 15.36 -3.81
N ARG A 114 3.66 16.44 -4.51
CA ARG A 114 4.32 17.62 -3.92
C ARG A 114 3.38 18.42 -3.01
N GLY A 115 2.09 18.09 -2.99
CA GLY A 115 1.05 18.82 -2.26
C GLY A 115 0.61 20.10 -2.96
N GLY A 116 -0.61 20.55 -2.66
CA GLY A 116 -1.14 21.82 -3.17
C GLY A 116 -1.26 21.89 -4.70
N GLY A 117 -1.52 20.78 -5.38
CA GLY A 117 -1.69 20.72 -6.84
C GLY A 117 -0.39 20.83 -7.65
N ARG A 118 0.79 20.75 -7.02
CA ARG A 118 2.11 20.91 -7.68
C ARG A 118 2.60 19.65 -8.44
N GLY A 119 1.67 18.75 -8.78
CA GLY A 119 1.97 17.46 -9.42
C GLY A 119 2.75 16.48 -8.55
N MET A 120 3.21 15.39 -9.17
CA MET A 120 3.88 14.27 -8.48
C MET A 120 5.40 14.30 -8.56
N LEU A 121 6.05 13.80 -7.51
CA LEU A 121 7.49 13.60 -7.50
C LEU A 121 7.89 12.61 -8.61
N LYS A 122 8.98 12.93 -9.31
CA LYS A 122 9.54 12.02 -10.31
C LYS A 122 10.08 10.75 -9.64
N PRO A 123 9.86 9.56 -10.22
CA PRO A 123 10.38 8.31 -9.67
C PRO A 123 11.87 8.40 -9.34
N ASP A 124 12.69 8.92 -10.25
CA ASP A 124 14.14 9.06 -10.04
C ASP A 124 14.50 9.89 -8.81
N HIS A 125 13.73 10.95 -8.54
CA HIS A 125 13.95 11.80 -7.38
C HIS A 125 13.61 11.04 -6.09
N VAL A 126 12.50 10.31 -6.09
CA VAL A 126 12.09 9.45 -4.97
C VAL A 126 13.15 8.37 -4.72
N TYR A 127 13.58 7.67 -5.76
CA TYR A 127 14.63 6.64 -5.67
C TYR A 127 15.96 7.19 -5.15
N THR A 128 16.42 8.31 -5.71
CA THR A 128 17.71 8.90 -5.31
C THR A 128 17.68 9.33 -3.85
N ARG A 129 16.58 9.94 -3.41
CA ARG A 129 16.43 10.41 -2.03
C ARG A 129 16.35 9.27 -1.04
N LEU A 130 15.50 8.28 -1.32
CA LEU A 130 15.37 7.10 -0.47
C LEU A 130 16.68 6.31 -0.41
N LYS A 131 17.37 6.11 -1.54
CA LYS A 131 18.65 5.38 -1.56
C LYS A 131 19.71 6.07 -0.71
N HIS A 132 19.83 7.39 -0.84
CA HIS A 132 20.76 8.18 -0.02
C HIS A 132 20.43 8.05 1.47
N ASP A 133 19.16 8.21 1.84
CA ASP A 133 18.76 8.21 3.24
C ASP A 133 18.82 6.81 3.87
N PHE A 134 18.39 5.77 3.16
CA PHE A 134 18.52 4.39 3.65
C PHE A 134 19.98 3.96 3.78
N GLN A 135 20.87 4.39 2.87
CA GLN A 135 22.30 4.14 3.04
C GLN A 135 22.81 4.82 4.32
N SER A 136 22.43 6.06 4.56
CA SER A 136 22.81 6.76 5.79
C SER A 136 22.29 6.10 7.08
N ILE A 137 21.09 5.49 7.04
CA ILE A 137 20.53 4.74 8.18
C ILE A 137 21.29 3.43 8.40
N VAL A 138 21.61 2.70 7.33
CA VAL A 138 22.37 1.45 7.41
C VAL A 138 23.79 1.72 7.94
N ASP A 139 24.43 2.79 7.48
CA ASP A 139 25.78 3.18 7.92
C ASP A 139 25.78 3.59 9.41
N GLN A 140 24.74 4.28 9.88
CA GLN A 140 24.56 4.62 11.29
C GLN A 140 24.25 3.40 12.16
N SER A 141 23.47 2.43 11.66
CA SER A 141 23.14 1.19 12.37
C SER A 141 24.31 0.21 12.47
N GLY A 142 25.31 0.30 11.58
CA GLY A 142 26.49 -0.57 11.59
C GLY A 142 27.61 -0.11 12.55
N THR A 143 27.43 1.04 13.22
CA THR A 143 28.44 1.64 14.11
C THR A 143 28.07 1.51 15.60
N MET A 144 27.06 0.71 15.95
CA MET A 144 26.73 0.36 17.35
C MET A 144 27.03 -1.10 17.67
#